data_AF-A0A1R1XUH6-F1
#
_entry.id   AF-A0A1R1XUH6-F1
#
_cell.length_a   1.000
_cell.length_b   1.000
_cell.length_c   1.000
_cell.angle_alpha   90.00
_cell.angle_beta   90.00
_cell.angle_gamma   90.00
#
_symmetry.space_group_name_H-M   'P 1'
#
loop_
_entity.id
_entity.type
_entity.pdbx_description
1 polymer ?
#
loop_
_entity_poly.entity_id
_entity_poly.type
_entity_poly.pdbx_seq_one_letter_code
_entity_poly.pdbx_strand_id
1 'polypeptide(L)'
;MALILKIEKFSLSELNKFLLKACSSGRLEIVKEIVKAGAEIDHNKNLPIAKACKSGSFELVSWLHSNGADLIDPKSKCFYYSCSSHNFGLVVLMTSYGYKLTKGHNEYYKNCVSVFTKLDKH
;
A
#
# COMPACT_ATOMS: atom_id res chain seq x y z
N MET A 1 3.11 0.22 -42.47
CA MET A 1 3.61 0.30 -41.08
C MET A 1 2.58 -0.37 -40.18
N ALA A 2 2.56 -1.70 -40.18
CA ALA A 2 3.20 -2.50 -39.13
C ALA A 2 2.44 -2.44 -37.79
N LEU A 3 1.43 -3.31 -37.67
CA LEU A 3 1.31 -4.27 -36.56
C LEU A 3 1.25 -3.81 -35.08
N ILE A 4 0.96 -2.56 -34.71
CA ILE A 4 0.90 -2.15 -33.28
C ILE A 4 -0.51 -1.71 -32.83
N LEU A 5 -1.56 -2.44 -33.20
CA LEU A 5 -2.85 -2.36 -32.46
C LEU A 5 -3.43 -3.74 -32.13
N LYS A 6 -2.55 -4.71 -31.88
CA LYS A 6 -2.92 -5.96 -31.17
C LYS A 6 -2.99 -5.69 -29.66
N ILE A 7 -3.76 -4.68 -29.25
CA ILE A 7 -4.04 -4.37 -27.84
C ILE A 7 -5.53 -4.04 -27.69
N GLU A 8 -6.38 -5.05 -27.89
CA GLU A 8 -7.62 -5.20 -27.12
C GLU A 8 -7.30 -5.74 -25.71
N LYS A 9 -6.14 -5.41 -25.12
CA LYS A 9 -5.64 -6.14 -23.95
C LYS A 9 -6.08 -5.45 -22.67
N PHE A 10 -7.20 -5.93 -22.15
CA PHE A 10 -7.75 -5.69 -20.82
C PHE A 10 -8.43 -4.34 -20.60
N SER A 11 -9.66 -4.41 -20.10
CA SER A 11 -10.40 -3.25 -19.58
C SER A 11 -9.73 -2.69 -18.32
N LEU A 12 -9.99 -1.42 -18.00
CA LEU A 12 -9.51 -0.78 -16.77
C LEU A 12 -9.85 -1.59 -15.51
N SER A 13 -11.06 -2.19 -15.48
CA SER A 13 -11.51 -3.05 -14.38
C SER A 13 -10.63 -4.29 -14.21
N GLU A 14 -10.17 -4.90 -15.31
CA GLU A 14 -9.27 -6.05 -15.28
C GLU A 14 -7.86 -5.64 -14.83
N LEU A 15 -7.35 -4.52 -15.36
CA LEU A 15 -6.07 -3.95 -14.93
C LEU A 15 -6.05 -3.66 -13.43
N ASN A 16 -7.13 -3.07 -12.90
CA ASN A 16 -7.28 -2.81 -11.47
C ASN A 16 -7.32 -4.11 -10.64
N LYS A 17 -7.99 -5.17 -11.12
CA LYS A 17 -7.97 -6.48 -10.45
C LYS A 17 -6.56 -7.09 -10.45
N PHE A 18 -5.83 -6.99 -11.55
CA PHE A 18 -4.45 -7.46 -11.63
C PHE A 18 -3.53 -6.67 -10.71
N LEU A 19 -3.70 -5.35 -10.65
CA LEU A 19 -2.96 -4.47 -9.73
C LEU A 19 -3.15 -4.93 -8.29
N LEU A 20 -4.40 -5.17 -7.85
CA LEU A 20 -4.67 -5.66 -6.50
C LEU A 20 -4.00 -7.00 -6.19
N LYS A 21 -3.96 -7.91 -7.16
CA LYS A 21 -3.28 -9.21 -7.01
C LYS A 21 -1.77 -9.02 -6.90
N ALA A 22 -1.17 -8.22 -7.77
CA ALA A 22 0.26 -7.92 -7.76
C ALA A 22 0.69 -7.24 -6.44
N CYS A 23 -0.09 -6.27 -5.96
CA CYS A 23 0.16 -5.60 -4.69
C CYS A 23 0.07 -6.56 -3.49
N SER A 24 -0.92 -7.46 -3.51
CA SER A 24 -1.07 -8.49 -2.47
C SER A 24 0.09 -9.48 -2.43
N SER A 25 0.80 -9.64 -3.56
CA SER A 25 1.99 -10.48 -3.67
C SER A 25 3.31 -9.73 -3.47
N GLY A 26 3.28 -8.41 -3.27
CA GLY A 26 4.47 -7.58 -3.04
C GLY A 26 5.39 -7.42 -4.25
N ARG A 27 4.93 -7.73 -5.47
CA ARG A 27 5.76 -7.77 -6.69
C ARG A 27 5.83 -6.41 -7.38
N LEU A 28 6.79 -5.57 -6.98
CA LEU A 28 6.93 -4.20 -7.47
C LEU A 28 7.04 -4.09 -9.01
N GLU A 29 7.88 -4.91 -9.64
CA GLU A 29 8.08 -4.83 -11.10
C GLU A 29 6.78 -5.09 -11.89
N ILE A 30 5.95 -6.04 -11.42
CA ILE A 30 4.65 -6.31 -12.04
C ILE A 30 3.69 -5.13 -11.82
N VAL A 31 3.70 -4.54 -10.62
CA VAL A 31 2.88 -3.35 -10.32
C VAL A 31 3.24 -2.19 -11.25
N LYS A 32 4.53 -1.94 -11.48
CA LYS A 32 4.99 -0.88 -12.40
C LYS A 32 4.44 -1.08 -13.82
N GLU A 33 4.50 -2.30 -14.34
CA GLU A 33 3.98 -2.60 -15.69
C GLU A 33 2.45 -2.46 -15.77
N ILE A 34 1.73 -2.86 -14.73
CA ILE A 34 0.26 -2.73 -14.69
C ILE A 34 -0.17 -1.26 -14.59
N VAL A 35 0.53 -0.45 -13.79
CA VAL A 35 0.26 1.00 -13.68
C VAL A 35 0.60 1.71 -15.00
N LYS A 36 1.71 1.35 -15.67
CA LYS A 36 2.04 1.86 -17.01
C LYS A 36 0.97 1.50 -18.06
N ALA A 37 0.32 0.35 -17.91
CA ALA A 37 -0.80 -0.06 -18.77
C ALA A 37 -2.10 0.72 -18.51
N GLY A 38 -2.14 1.59 -17.49
CA GLY A 38 -3.26 2.48 -17.20
C GLY A 38 -4.10 2.11 -15.97
N ALA A 39 -3.64 1.19 -15.11
CA ALA A 39 -4.34 0.89 -13.86
C ALA A 39 -4.35 2.07 -12.88
N GLU A 40 -5.44 2.20 -12.12
CA GLU A 40 -5.60 3.25 -11.12
C GLU A 40 -4.86 2.90 -9.82
N ILE A 41 -3.86 3.70 -9.47
CA ILE A 41 -2.99 3.45 -8.31
C ILE A 41 -3.72 3.56 -6.96
N ASP A 42 -4.78 4.37 -6.92
CA ASP A 42 -5.65 4.66 -5.78
C ASP A 42 -7.00 3.92 -5.87
N HIS A 43 -7.11 2.93 -6.78
CA HIS A 43 -8.34 2.20 -7.05
C HIS A 43 -9.06 1.76 -5.76
N ASN A 44 -10.39 1.91 -5.74
CA ASN A 44 -11.24 1.50 -4.63
C ASN A 44 -10.78 2.05 -3.27
N LYS A 45 -10.54 3.37 -3.21
CA LYS A 45 -10.13 4.10 -2.00
C LYS A 45 -8.79 3.58 -1.45
N ASN A 46 -7.74 3.64 -2.27
CA ASN A 46 -6.37 3.24 -1.89
C ASN A 46 -6.26 1.76 -1.50
N LEU A 47 -7.06 0.89 -2.12
CA LEU A 47 -6.96 -0.55 -1.87
C LEU A 47 -5.63 -1.17 -2.34
N PRO A 48 -5.00 -0.76 -3.47
CA PRO A 48 -3.70 -1.26 -3.90
C PRO A 48 -2.61 -1.12 -2.84
N ILE A 49 -2.44 0.08 -2.26
CA ILE A 49 -1.44 0.32 -1.22
C ILE A 49 -1.78 -0.47 0.06
N ALA A 50 -3.06 -0.59 0.44
CA ALA A 50 -3.43 -1.46 1.56
C ALA A 50 -3.06 -2.94 1.34
N LYS A 51 -3.19 -3.46 0.11
CA LYS A 51 -2.72 -4.81 -0.23
C LYS A 51 -1.21 -4.93 -0.19
N ALA A 52 -0.48 -3.89 -0.61
CA ALA A 52 0.97 -3.82 -0.45
C ALA A 52 1.40 -3.83 1.03
N CYS A 53 0.69 -3.13 1.90
CA CYS A 53 0.95 -3.17 3.35
C CYS A 53 0.72 -4.57 3.93
N LYS A 54 -0.35 -5.27 3.47
CA LYS A 54 -0.60 -6.66 3.85
C LYS A 54 0.52 -7.62 3.40
N SER A 55 1.14 -7.37 2.25
CA SER A 55 2.24 -8.22 1.76
C SER A 55 3.55 -7.96 2.51
N GLY A 56 3.66 -6.84 3.23
CA GLY A 56 4.87 -6.46 3.96
C GLY A 56 5.98 -5.88 3.08
N SER A 57 5.70 -5.58 1.81
CA SER A 57 6.70 -5.07 0.87
C SER A 57 6.88 -3.56 1.01
N PHE A 58 7.90 -3.16 1.79
CA PHE A 58 8.27 -1.76 2.05
C PHE A 58 8.57 -0.95 0.79
N GLU A 59 9.30 -1.56 -0.13
CA GLU A 59 9.71 -0.94 -1.39
C GLU A 59 8.48 -0.62 -2.24
N LEU A 60 7.54 -1.58 -2.32
CA LEU A 60 6.29 -1.38 -3.03
C LEU A 60 5.41 -0.31 -2.38
N VAL A 61 5.28 -0.31 -1.05
CA VAL A 61 4.50 0.70 -0.33
C VAL A 61 5.07 2.10 -0.57
N SER A 62 6.39 2.25 -0.49
CA SER A 62 7.07 3.53 -0.72
C SER A 62 6.91 4.00 -2.17
N TRP A 63 7.01 3.07 -3.13
CA TRP A 63 6.80 3.40 -4.54
C TRP A 63 5.35 3.82 -4.81
N LEU A 64 4.35 3.10 -4.30
CA LEU A 64 2.93 3.46 -4.45
C LEU A 64 2.65 4.84 -3.85
N HIS A 65 3.17 5.11 -2.65
CA HIS A 65 3.02 6.41 -2.00
C HIS A 65 3.64 7.54 -2.81
N SER A 66 4.86 7.34 -3.32
CA SER A 66 5.55 8.32 -4.17
C SER A 66 4.83 8.60 -5.49
N ASN A 67 3.97 7.68 -5.93
CA ASN A 67 3.16 7.82 -7.15
C ASN A 67 1.71 8.27 -6.84
N GLY A 68 1.46 8.81 -5.64
CA GLY A 68 0.20 9.47 -5.29
C GLY A 68 -0.83 8.60 -4.58
N ALA A 69 -0.51 7.34 -4.25
CA ALA A 69 -1.39 6.54 -3.39
C ALA A 69 -1.34 7.07 -1.94
N ASP A 70 -2.51 7.28 -1.35
CA ASP A 70 -2.60 7.76 0.03
C ASP A 70 -2.31 6.62 1.02
N LEU A 71 -1.18 6.74 1.70
CA LEU A 71 -0.73 5.83 2.75
C LEU A 71 -1.20 6.28 4.14
N ILE A 72 -1.54 7.57 4.29
CA ILE A 72 -1.70 8.22 5.59
C ILE A 72 -3.16 8.31 6.05
N ASP A 73 -4.12 7.83 5.26
CA ASP A 73 -5.51 7.76 5.70
C ASP A 73 -5.61 6.85 6.96
N PRO A 74 -6.00 7.38 8.13
CA PRO A 74 -6.18 6.59 9.36
C PRO A 74 -7.35 5.61 9.30
N LYS A 75 -8.24 5.75 8.32
CA LYS A 75 -9.24 4.74 7.98
C LYS A 75 -8.73 3.74 6.95
N SER A 76 -7.50 3.91 6.46
CA SER A 76 -6.94 2.99 5.48
C SER A 76 -6.78 1.60 6.09
N LYS A 77 -7.10 0.60 5.28
CA LYS A 77 -6.87 -0.80 5.63
C LYS A 77 -5.37 -1.11 5.79
N CYS A 78 -4.49 -0.25 5.29
CA CYS A 78 -3.04 -0.42 5.36
C CYS A 78 -2.57 -0.46 6.82
N PHE A 79 -2.93 0.54 7.63
CA PHE A 79 -2.57 0.59 9.05
C PHE A 79 -3.10 -0.63 9.82
N TYR A 80 -4.36 -1.00 9.56
CA TYR A 80 -4.97 -2.21 10.12
C TYR A 80 -4.14 -3.46 9.82
N TYR A 81 -3.77 -3.68 8.56
CA TYR A 81 -3.00 -4.85 8.15
C TYR A 81 -1.60 -4.85 8.75
N SER A 82 -0.91 -3.71 8.80
CA SER A 82 0.42 -3.63 9.41
C SER A 82 0.41 -4.03 10.88
N CYS A 83 -0.59 -3.57 11.65
CA CYS A 83 -0.72 -3.95 13.05
C CYS A 83 -1.13 -5.41 13.23
N SER A 84 -2.14 -5.90 12.50
CA SER A 84 -2.58 -7.31 12.61
C SER A 84 -1.52 -8.32 12.15
N SER A 85 -0.66 -7.94 11.22
CA SER A 85 0.44 -8.78 10.73
C SER A 85 1.72 -8.66 11.56
N HIS A 86 1.70 -7.93 12.69
CA HIS A 86 2.88 -7.62 13.52
C HIS A 86 4.04 -7.03 12.69
N ASN A 87 3.72 -6.35 11.59
CA ASN A 87 4.70 -5.72 10.72
C ASN A 87 4.95 -4.28 11.21
N PHE A 88 5.70 -4.20 12.31
CA PHE A 88 5.99 -2.94 12.99
C PHE A 88 6.78 -1.98 12.10
N GLY A 89 7.68 -2.47 11.25
CA GLY A 89 8.44 -1.62 10.33
C GLY A 89 7.54 -0.76 9.44
N LEU A 90 6.39 -1.29 8.98
CA LEU A 90 5.48 -0.54 8.12
C LEU A 90 4.82 0.60 8.89
N VAL A 91 4.55 0.39 10.16
CA VAL A 91 4.00 1.42 11.05
C VAL A 91 5.02 2.56 11.26
N VAL A 92 6.31 2.22 11.35
CA VAL A 92 7.41 3.21 11.39
C VAL A 92 7.45 4.02 10.11
N LEU A 93 7.41 3.34 8.96
CA LEU A 93 7.42 3.98 7.65
C LEU A 93 6.26 4.97 7.51
N MET A 94 5.04 4.57 7.89
CA MET A 94 3.88 5.45 7.88
C MET A 94 4.07 6.67 8.80
N THR A 95 4.61 6.45 10.01
CA THR A 95 4.87 7.53 10.97
C THR A 95 5.92 8.51 10.43
N SER A 96 6.96 8.01 9.76
CA SER A 96 7.99 8.81 9.07
C SER A 96 7.39 9.69 7.97
N TYR A 97 6.40 9.17 7.22
CA TYR A 97 5.64 9.95 6.25
C TYR A 97 4.58 10.89 6.87
N GLY A 98 4.54 11.02 8.21
CA GLY A 98 3.69 11.96 8.91
C GLY A 98 2.33 11.43 9.35
N TYR A 99 2.12 10.11 9.31
CA TYR A 99 0.92 9.49 9.86
C TYR A 99 0.78 9.81 11.35
N LYS A 100 -0.37 10.37 11.74
CA LYS A 100 -0.69 10.69 13.14
C LYS A 100 -1.77 9.76 13.67
N LEU A 101 -1.46 9.11 14.79
CA LEU A 101 -2.47 8.40 15.56
C LEU A 101 -3.51 9.39 16.10
N THR A 102 -4.75 9.24 15.65
CA THR A 102 -5.90 9.97 16.19
C THR A 102 -6.53 9.20 17.35
N LYS A 103 -7.31 9.90 18.20
CA LYS A 103 -7.98 9.31 19.38
C LYS A 103 -8.92 8.14 19.04
N GLY A 104 -9.39 8.04 17.78
CA GLY A 104 -10.28 7.00 17.30
C GLY A 104 -9.63 5.62 17.06
N HIS A 105 -8.30 5.52 17.13
CA HIS A 105 -7.63 4.22 17.06
C HIS A 105 -7.79 3.45 18.38
N ASN A 106 -8.18 2.17 18.29
CA ASN A 106 -8.28 1.25 19.42
C ASN A 106 -6.94 1.12 20.17
N GLU A 107 -7.01 0.80 21.46
CA GLU A 107 -5.87 0.59 22.37
C GLU A 107 -4.86 -0.42 21.82
N TYR A 108 -5.30 -1.44 21.10
CA TYR A 108 -4.42 -2.37 20.37
C TYR A 108 -3.42 -1.65 19.44
N TYR A 109 -3.90 -0.65 18.69
CA TYR A 109 -3.07 0.10 17.74
C TYR A 109 -2.16 1.11 18.44
N LYS A 110 -2.64 1.73 19.53
CA LYS A 110 -1.80 2.56 20.40
C LYS A 110 -0.68 1.74 21.03
N ASN A 111 -0.99 0.51 21.46
CA ASN A 111 -0.02 -0.42 22.02
C ASN A 111 1.03 -0.83 20.96
N CYS A 112 0.59 -1.16 19.74
CA CYS A 112 1.47 -1.49 18.61
C CYS A 112 2.53 -0.40 18.36
N VAL A 113 2.14 0.88 18.43
CA VAL A 113 3.07 2.02 18.30
C VAL A 113 3.86 2.28 19.58
N SER A 114 3.26 2.15 20.77
CA SER A 114 3.93 2.42 22.04
C SER A 114 5.12 1.48 22.31
N VAL A 115 4.98 0.20 21.93
CA VAL A 115 6.07 -0.78 21.97
C VAL A 115 7.24 -0.32 21.10
N PHE A 116 6.94 0.30 19.96
CA PHE A 116 7.96 0.82 19.04
C PHE A 116 8.61 2.12 19.53
N THR A 117 7.85 3.10 20.01
CA THR A 117 8.43 4.37 20.54
C THR A 117 9.36 4.19 21.75
N LYS A 118 9.28 3.02 22.41
CA LYS A 118 10.22 2.62 23.47
C LYS A 118 11.53 2.04 22.92
N LEU A 119 11.52 1.47 21.71
CA LEU A 119 12.70 0.91 21.04
C LEU A 119 13.57 2.00 20.39
N ASP A 120 12.98 3.11 19.95
CA ASP A 120 13.71 4.25 19.35
C ASP A 120 14.41 5.16 20.39
N LYS A 121 14.23 4.87 21.69
CA LYS A 121 14.79 5.64 22.81
C LYS A 121 16.00 4.97 23.48
N HIS A 122 16.61 3.96 22.87
CA HIS A 122 17.79 3.27 23.38
C HIS A 122 18.97 3.36 22.41
#